data_AF-A0A9D9Q346-F1
#
_entry.id   AF-A0A9D9Q346-F1
#
_cell.length_a   1.000
_cell.length_b   1.000
_cell.length_c   1.000
_cell.angle_alpha   90.00
_cell.angle_beta   90.00
_cell.angle_gamma   90.00
#
_symmetry.space_group_name_H-M   'P 1'
#
loop_
_entity.id
_entity.type
_entity.pdbx_description
1 polymer ?
#
loop_
_entity_poly.entity_id
_entity_poly.type
_entity_poly.pdbx_seq_one_letter_code
_entity_poly.pdbx_strand_id
1 'polypeptide(L)'
;MRWLTHILWAMAMGLTLIGCDIYSDEDVAGGAMERDGMRVTFTISSGNPEFSTSRASSYGNPSLENGTEWENYVNLAGKDYLFYLFDQDGVFQEILSVKSISTTDNITYSVTADVKEKYSNFTIMALVNWGSSVWNMLSNGFAYPVLEKGVSKIDAIWTTSVGLRVYDTSSKNFMPSQTSHIPMYGARTYSLSASAFNSEEIDLGAFYLIRALAKIDVYVAANSGITLNNVQLNCYSNYFHCAPVGMTAMDGEWDQATDETMNMNLLQESFSPSTLDFVKIEENLYRLYVPEYPNKRNDVESSTISVLMTKNDSYKGGTITFEGMETTSSATTTPLNILRNNYYKFCITGITEYATNIVIDVVPFDNVSNDLVFE
;
A
#
# COMPACT_ATOMS: atom_id res chain seq x y z
N MET A 1 58.07 44.61 -35.19
CA MET A 1 56.90 45.46 -35.52
C MET A 1 55.81 45.08 -34.52
N ARG A 2 55.28 45.90 -33.59
CA ARG A 2 55.08 47.38 -33.52
C ARG A 2 54.42 47.92 -34.80
N TRP A 3 53.25 48.59 -34.80
CA TRP A 3 52.44 49.29 -33.76
C TRP A 3 50.97 48.79 -33.77
N LEU A 4 50.06 48.90 -32.78
CA LEU A 4 50.01 49.53 -31.44
C LEU A 4 49.40 50.96 -31.32
N THR A 5 48.06 51.07 -31.25
CA THR A 5 47.21 52.10 -30.56
C THR A 5 45.73 51.63 -30.57
N HIS A 6 44.98 51.36 -29.48
CA HIS A 6 44.55 52.17 -28.30
C HIS A 6 43.46 53.21 -28.67
N ILE A 7 42.36 53.47 -27.93
CA ILE A 7 42.04 53.58 -26.48
C ILE A 7 40.56 53.10 -26.27
N LEU A 8 40.09 52.35 -25.25
CA LEU A 8 40.05 52.44 -23.75
C LEU A 8 38.93 53.32 -23.15
N TRP A 9 38.52 52.99 -21.91
CA TRP A 9 37.38 53.49 -21.08
C TRP A 9 36.00 52.91 -21.44
N ALA A 10 35.38 51.99 -20.69
CA ALA A 10 35.18 51.77 -19.25
C ALA A 10 33.98 52.53 -18.65
N MET A 11 32.95 51.79 -18.23
CA MET A 11 32.11 52.15 -17.08
C MET A 11 31.51 50.87 -16.46
N ALA A 12 31.73 50.70 -15.16
CA ALA A 12 30.90 49.84 -14.32
C ALA A 12 29.63 50.62 -13.91
N MET A 13 28.73 49.96 -13.17
CA MET A 13 27.34 50.35 -12.82
C MET A 13 26.31 49.78 -13.82
N GLY A 14 25.31 48.99 -13.37
CA GLY A 14 25.12 48.47 -12.02
C GLY A 14 24.14 47.30 -11.95
N LEU A 15 24.20 46.57 -10.85
CA LEU A 15 23.13 45.67 -10.43
C LEU A 15 21.91 46.52 -10.06
N THR A 16 20.84 46.42 -10.83
CA THR A 16 19.50 46.81 -10.38
C THR A 16 18.63 45.57 -10.34
N LEU A 17 18.50 45.03 -9.12
CA LEU A 17 17.33 44.23 -8.77
C LEU A 17 16.10 45.09 -9.05
N ILE A 18 15.25 44.69 -9.99
CA ILE A 18 13.89 45.26 -10.08
C ILE A 18 13.07 44.53 -9.02
N GLY A 19 13.21 44.99 -7.78
CA GLY A 19 12.15 44.84 -6.80
C GLY A 19 11.08 45.88 -7.14
N CYS A 20 9.92 45.42 -7.63
CA CYS A 20 8.71 46.22 -7.57
C CYS A 20 8.11 46.04 -6.18
N ASP A 21 8.59 46.82 -5.22
CA ASP A 21 7.72 47.28 -4.14
C ASP A 21 6.62 48.14 -4.79
N ILE A 22 5.39 47.65 -4.78
CA ILE A 22 4.21 48.48 -4.89
C ILE A 22 3.41 48.28 -3.62
N TYR A 23 3.81 49.01 -2.57
CA TYR A 23 2.90 49.39 -1.50
C TYR A 23 1.83 50.29 -2.10
N SER A 24 0.71 49.71 -2.51
CA SER A 24 -0.57 50.40 -2.56
C SER A 24 -1.33 50.02 -1.29
N ASP A 25 -1.21 50.85 -0.25
CA ASP A 25 -2.18 50.86 0.84
C ASP A 25 -3.53 51.30 0.27
N GLU A 26 -4.38 50.33 -0.05
CA GLU A 26 -5.82 50.52 -0.02
C GLU A 26 -6.40 49.61 1.08
N ASP A 27 -6.76 50.24 2.20
CA ASP A 27 -7.59 49.64 3.26
C ASP A 27 -8.95 49.23 2.68
N VAL A 28 -9.05 48.00 2.17
CA VAL A 28 -10.34 47.38 1.82
C VAL A 28 -10.75 46.45 2.95
N ALA A 29 -11.70 46.93 3.75
CA ALA A 29 -12.25 46.20 4.88
C ALA A 29 -12.93 44.88 4.46
N GLY A 30 -12.57 43.78 5.15
CA GLY A 30 -13.49 42.66 5.39
C GLY A 30 -13.89 41.79 4.19
N GLY A 31 -13.11 41.74 3.11
CA GLY A 31 -13.25 40.72 2.07
C GLY A 31 -12.41 39.48 2.41
N ALA A 32 -13.02 38.30 2.45
CA ALA A 32 -12.26 37.05 2.47
C ALA A 32 -11.39 36.98 1.21
N MET A 33 -10.11 36.62 1.34
CA MET A 33 -9.24 36.41 0.18
C MET A 33 -9.82 35.31 -0.69
N GLU A 34 -10.40 35.69 -1.84
CA GLU A 34 -10.92 34.73 -2.80
C GLU A 34 -9.74 33.97 -3.43
N ARG A 35 -9.46 32.79 -2.87
CA ARG A 35 -8.49 31.86 -3.47
C ARG A 35 -9.11 31.30 -4.75
N ASP A 36 -8.34 31.27 -5.83
CA ASP A 36 -8.74 30.64 -7.10
C ASP A 36 -9.02 29.13 -6.91
N GLY A 37 -8.25 28.49 -6.02
CA GLY A 37 -8.39 27.09 -5.63
C GLY A 37 -9.03 26.88 -4.26
N MET A 38 -8.65 25.79 -3.59
CA MET A 38 -9.10 25.46 -2.22
C MET A 38 -7.93 24.94 -1.37
N ARG A 39 -8.05 25.05 -0.04
CA ARG A 39 -7.23 24.28 0.89
C ARG A 39 -8.08 23.14 1.45
N VAL A 40 -7.52 21.95 1.46
CA VAL A 40 -8.16 20.76 2.01
C VAL A 40 -7.31 20.20 3.13
N THR A 41 -7.98 19.69 4.16
CA THR A 41 -7.37 18.81 5.17
C THR A 41 -8.09 17.47 5.11
N PHE A 42 -7.32 16.38 5.14
CA PHE A 42 -7.83 15.02 5.15
C PHE A 42 -6.96 14.13 6.04
N THR A 43 -7.54 13.06 6.55
CA THR A 43 -6.82 12.08 7.37
C THR A 43 -6.59 10.79 6.59
N ILE A 44 -5.38 10.24 6.68
CA ILE A 44 -5.06 8.89 6.19
C ILE A 44 -4.65 8.00 7.36
N SER A 45 -5.08 6.73 7.32
CA SER A 45 -4.66 5.69 8.28
C SER A 45 -4.31 4.39 7.55
N SER A 46 -3.31 3.65 8.00
CA SER A 46 -2.93 2.33 7.44
C SER A 46 -3.85 1.15 7.85
N GLY A 47 -5.05 1.46 8.36
CA GLY A 47 -6.11 0.50 8.70
C GLY A 47 -7.31 1.18 9.38
N ASN A 48 -8.46 0.49 9.43
CA ASN A 48 -9.68 0.98 10.07
C ASN A 48 -9.81 0.42 11.51
N PRO A 49 -9.88 1.26 12.55
CA PRO A 49 -10.00 0.79 13.94
C PRO A 49 -11.39 0.24 14.32
N GLU A 50 -12.43 0.45 13.50
CA GLU A 50 -13.81 0.02 13.79
C GLU A 50 -14.14 -1.39 13.28
N PHE A 51 -13.35 -1.96 12.37
CA PHE A 51 -13.57 -3.30 11.84
C PHE A 51 -12.77 -4.37 12.60
N SER A 52 -13.48 -5.12 13.45
CA SER A 52 -12.92 -6.23 14.23
C SER A 52 -13.38 -7.62 13.76
N THR A 53 -14.04 -7.71 12.61
CA THR A 53 -14.74 -8.93 12.14
C THR A 53 -13.83 -9.80 11.28
N SER A 54 -12.93 -10.52 11.94
CA SER A 54 -12.15 -11.59 11.31
C SER A 54 -13.04 -12.70 10.73
N ARG A 55 -12.67 -13.24 9.57
CA ARG A 55 -13.26 -14.47 8.99
C ARG A 55 -12.70 -15.76 9.61
N ALA A 56 -11.81 -15.66 10.60
CA ALA A 56 -11.11 -16.81 11.19
C ALA A 56 -12.03 -17.80 11.91
N SER A 57 -11.58 -19.06 11.96
CA SER A 57 -12.19 -20.07 12.81
C SER A 57 -11.78 -19.83 14.27
N SER A 58 -12.62 -20.20 15.24
CA SER A 58 -12.35 -19.98 16.67
C SER A 58 -11.32 -20.97 17.27
N TYR A 59 -10.38 -21.46 16.45
CA TYR A 59 -9.32 -22.42 16.83
C TYR A 59 -7.92 -21.80 16.96
N GLY A 60 -7.89 -20.49 17.23
CA GLY A 60 -6.74 -19.70 17.64
C GLY A 60 -7.25 -18.48 18.41
N ASN A 61 -6.39 -17.84 19.21
CA ASN A 61 -6.78 -16.61 19.91
C ASN A 61 -7.16 -15.54 18.85
N PRO A 62 -8.40 -15.04 18.78
CA PRO A 62 -8.84 -14.11 17.74
C PRO A 62 -8.35 -12.67 17.97
N SER A 63 -7.27 -12.50 18.74
CA SER A 63 -6.50 -11.26 18.79
C SER A 63 -5.96 -10.98 17.39
N LEU A 64 -6.60 -10.02 16.70
CA LEU A 64 -6.12 -9.40 15.47
C LEU A 64 -4.61 -9.15 15.64
N GLU A 65 -3.79 -9.82 14.84
CA GLU A 65 -2.36 -9.79 15.06
C GLU A 65 -1.78 -8.56 14.37
N ASN A 66 -1.52 -7.54 15.20
CA ASN A 66 -0.99 -6.25 14.78
C ASN A 66 0.24 -6.45 13.89
N GLY A 67 0.26 -5.74 12.76
CA GLY A 67 1.49 -5.57 12.00
C GLY A 67 2.58 -5.00 12.92
N THR A 68 3.80 -5.51 12.77
CA THR A 68 5.00 -4.95 13.38
C THR A 68 5.21 -3.49 12.94
N GLU A 69 6.03 -2.74 13.68
CA GLU A 69 6.30 -1.31 13.43
C GLU A 69 6.50 -0.98 11.93
N TRP A 70 7.28 -1.79 11.22
CA TRP A 70 7.59 -1.60 9.80
C TRP A 70 6.52 -2.09 8.81
N GLU A 71 5.58 -2.94 9.23
CA GLU A 71 4.44 -3.37 8.40
C GLU A 71 3.37 -2.27 8.27
N ASN A 72 3.31 -1.36 9.24
CA ASN A 72 2.30 -0.30 9.34
C ASN A 72 2.87 1.10 9.04
N TYR A 73 4.21 1.22 8.95
CA TYR A 73 4.93 2.47 8.80
C TYR A 73 4.58 3.23 7.51
N VAL A 74 4.21 4.50 7.64
CA VAL A 74 3.84 5.41 6.54
C VAL A 74 4.93 6.48 6.44
N ASN A 75 5.80 6.41 5.43
CA ASN A 75 7.02 7.24 5.35
C ASN A 75 6.79 8.69 4.87
N LEU A 76 5.90 9.41 5.56
CA LEU A 76 5.61 10.81 5.26
C LEU A 76 6.79 11.74 5.60
N ALA A 77 7.54 11.44 6.66
CA ALA A 77 8.73 12.19 7.05
C ALA A 77 9.85 12.11 5.98
N GLY A 78 10.04 10.94 5.37
CA GLY A 78 10.96 10.74 4.24
C GLY A 78 10.43 11.23 2.89
N LYS A 79 9.21 11.79 2.84
CA LYS A 79 8.51 12.24 1.63
C LYS A 79 8.28 11.16 0.58
N ASP A 80 8.12 9.91 1.03
CA ASP A 80 7.79 8.77 0.16
C ASP A 80 6.26 8.61 0.08
N TYR A 81 5.61 9.61 -0.51
CA TYR A 81 4.18 9.66 -0.79
C TYR A 81 3.89 10.55 -2.00
N LEU A 82 2.77 10.33 -2.67
CA LEU A 82 2.09 11.31 -3.50
C LEU A 82 0.57 11.22 -3.33
N PHE A 83 -0.09 12.36 -3.34
CA PHE A 83 -1.54 12.48 -3.38
C PHE A 83 -1.95 13.04 -4.74
N TYR A 84 -2.71 12.26 -5.49
CA TYR A 84 -3.21 12.62 -6.82
C TYR A 84 -4.67 13.04 -6.70
N LEU A 85 -5.04 14.12 -7.37
CA LEU A 85 -6.42 14.54 -7.56
C LEU A 85 -6.90 14.19 -8.96
N PHE A 86 -8.04 13.53 -9.02
CA PHE A 86 -8.80 13.25 -10.23
C PHE A 86 -10.15 13.96 -10.16
N ASP A 87 -10.65 14.48 -11.27
CA ASP A 87 -11.98 15.09 -11.33
C ASP A 87 -13.13 14.06 -11.27
N GLN A 88 -14.37 14.55 -11.38
CA GLN A 88 -15.59 13.74 -11.40
C GLN A 88 -15.62 12.66 -12.50
N ASP A 89 -14.90 12.88 -13.60
CA ASP A 89 -14.82 11.97 -14.74
C ASP A 89 -13.60 11.02 -14.60
N GLY A 90 -12.91 11.08 -13.45
CA GLY A 90 -11.72 10.30 -13.16
C GLY A 90 -10.48 10.75 -13.94
N VAL A 91 -10.43 11.98 -14.48
CA VAL A 91 -9.25 12.50 -15.19
C VAL A 91 -8.28 13.13 -14.19
N PHE A 92 -7.00 12.80 -14.31
CA PHE A 92 -5.94 13.36 -13.49
C PHE A 92 -5.81 14.88 -13.70
N GLN A 93 -5.83 15.63 -12.59
CA GLN A 93 -5.71 17.08 -12.61
C GLN A 93 -4.40 17.57 -12.02
N GLU A 94 -4.00 17.09 -10.84
CA GLU A 94 -2.71 17.43 -10.25
C GLU A 94 -2.26 16.49 -9.14
N ILE A 95 -0.96 16.54 -8.83
CA ILE A 95 -0.42 16.09 -7.54
C ILE A 95 -0.60 17.24 -6.54
N LEU A 96 -1.18 16.96 -5.38
CA LEU A 96 -1.52 17.96 -4.37
C LEU A 96 -0.27 18.61 -3.75
N SER A 97 -0.31 19.93 -3.56
CA SER A 97 0.75 20.66 -2.86
C SER A 97 0.55 20.56 -1.35
N VAL A 98 1.03 19.48 -0.74
CA VAL A 98 1.04 19.32 0.73
C VAL A 98 1.79 20.47 1.40
N LYS A 99 1.18 21.07 2.42
CA LYS A 99 1.71 22.18 3.22
C LYS A 99 2.17 21.74 4.61
N SER A 100 1.38 20.89 5.25
CA SER A 100 1.66 20.34 6.55
C SER A 100 1.17 18.89 6.63
N ILE A 101 1.91 18.10 7.40
CA ILE A 101 1.50 16.78 7.84
C ILE A 101 1.67 16.79 9.36
N SER A 102 0.63 16.42 10.08
CA SER A 102 0.67 16.14 11.51
C SER A 102 0.18 14.73 11.77
N THR A 103 0.59 14.15 12.89
CA THR A 103 0.22 12.79 13.27
C THR A 103 -0.16 12.76 14.74
N THR A 104 -1.21 12.02 15.06
CA THR A 104 -1.78 11.91 16.42
C THR A 104 -1.26 10.69 17.17
N ASP A 105 -0.74 9.71 16.43
CA ASP A 105 -0.24 8.41 16.87
C ASP A 105 0.85 7.96 15.85
N ASN A 106 1.06 6.66 15.63
CA ASN A 106 2.07 6.15 14.68
C ASN A 106 1.48 5.65 13.34
N ILE A 107 0.16 5.74 13.13
CA ILE A 107 -0.58 5.16 12.00
C ILE A 107 -1.54 6.16 11.33
N THR A 108 -1.96 7.21 12.03
CA THR A 108 -2.94 8.22 11.61
C THR A 108 -2.26 9.55 11.29
N TYR A 109 -2.49 10.08 10.10
CA TYR A 109 -1.84 11.29 9.62
C TYR A 109 -2.87 12.27 9.05
N SER A 110 -2.93 13.47 9.61
CA SER A 110 -3.69 14.58 9.04
C SER A 110 -2.79 15.36 8.07
N VAL A 111 -3.26 15.52 6.84
CA VAL A 111 -2.55 16.12 5.72
C VAL A 111 -3.32 17.34 5.25
N THR A 112 -2.68 18.51 5.31
CA THR A 112 -3.21 19.76 4.73
C THR A 112 -2.53 20.03 3.40
N ALA A 113 -3.30 20.28 2.35
CA ALA A 113 -2.79 20.56 1.01
C ALA A 113 -3.56 21.68 0.31
N ASP A 114 -2.88 22.40 -0.59
CA ASP A 114 -3.55 23.29 -1.53
C ASP A 114 -3.88 22.54 -2.84
N VAL A 115 -5.09 22.76 -3.34
CA VAL A 115 -5.60 22.41 -4.67
C VAL A 115 -5.72 23.70 -5.48
N LYS A 116 -5.30 23.70 -6.75
CA LYS A 116 -5.22 24.90 -7.59
C LYS A 116 -6.59 25.40 -8.09
N GLU A 117 -7.55 24.50 -8.22
CA GLU A 117 -8.88 24.75 -8.81
C GLU A 117 -9.98 24.28 -7.85
N LYS A 118 -11.20 24.80 -7.99
CA LYS A 118 -12.36 24.40 -7.18
C LYS A 118 -13.12 23.26 -7.86
N TYR A 119 -13.08 22.06 -7.25
CA TYR A 119 -13.83 20.89 -7.68
C TYR A 119 -14.94 20.55 -6.70
N SER A 120 -16.19 20.46 -7.16
CA SER A 120 -17.30 19.98 -6.33
C SER A 120 -17.35 18.45 -6.24
N ASN A 121 -16.89 17.74 -7.28
CA ASN A 121 -16.79 16.27 -7.26
C ASN A 121 -15.39 15.88 -7.74
N PHE A 122 -14.67 15.08 -6.96
CA PHE A 122 -13.29 14.67 -7.24
C PHE A 122 -12.90 13.42 -6.42
N THR A 123 -11.83 12.75 -6.83
CA THR A 123 -11.20 11.65 -6.07
C THR A 123 -9.80 12.07 -5.64
N ILE A 124 -9.45 11.87 -4.36
CA ILE A 124 -8.05 11.88 -3.91
C ILE A 124 -7.57 10.43 -3.84
N MET A 125 -6.44 10.15 -4.48
CA MET A 125 -5.73 8.88 -4.42
C MET A 125 -4.36 9.09 -3.75
N ALA A 126 -4.12 8.40 -2.64
CA ALA A 126 -2.84 8.31 -1.98
C ALA A 126 -2.05 7.09 -2.46
N LEU A 127 -0.80 7.31 -2.82
CA LEU A 127 0.22 6.27 -2.93
C LEU A 127 1.33 6.58 -1.92
N VAL A 128 1.68 5.62 -1.08
CA VAL A 128 2.68 5.78 0.00
C VAL A 128 3.70 4.64 -0.06
N ASN A 129 4.97 4.90 0.30
CA ASN A 129 6.06 3.93 0.35
C ASN A 129 6.44 3.29 -1.01
N TRP A 130 6.14 3.94 -2.14
CA TRP A 130 6.41 3.39 -3.48
C TRP A 130 7.79 3.76 -4.04
N GLY A 131 8.55 4.63 -3.36
CA GLY A 131 9.86 5.13 -3.77
C GLY A 131 11.06 4.56 -3.03
N SER A 132 10.89 3.55 -2.16
CA SER A 132 12.00 2.95 -1.39
C SER A 132 13.12 2.41 -2.28
N SER A 133 14.36 2.80 -1.98
CA SER A 133 15.56 2.45 -2.73
C SER A 133 16.05 0.99 -2.55
N VAL A 134 15.36 0.17 -1.77
CA VAL A 134 15.76 -1.24 -1.55
C VAL A 134 15.15 -2.19 -2.58
N TRP A 135 14.15 -1.72 -3.32
CA TRP A 135 13.67 -2.39 -4.53
C TRP A 135 14.62 -2.05 -5.70
N ASN A 136 15.69 -2.83 -5.82
CA ASN A 136 16.65 -2.68 -6.94
C ASN A 136 15.94 -2.89 -8.28
N MET A 137 15.73 -1.81 -9.04
CA MET A 137 14.95 -1.85 -10.29
C MET A 137 15.78 -1.41 -11.48
N LEU A 138 15.82 -2.27 -12.50
CA LEU A 138 16.17 -1.92 -13.88
C LEU A 138 15.02 -2.45 -14.77
N SER A 139 14.43 -1.71 -15.70
CA SER A 139 14.94 -0.50 -16.37
C SER A 139 14.12 0.79 -16.16
N ASN A 140 12.97 0.76 -15.47
CA ASN A 140 12.09 1.94 -15.30
C ASN A 140 11.73 2.31 -13.84
N GLY A 141 12.24 1.59 -12.83
CA GLY A 141 12.16 2.01 -11.42
C GLY A 141 10.82 1.73 -10.71
N PHE A 142 10.88 1.46 -9.40
CA PHE A 142 9.75 1.72 -8.50
C PHE A 142 9.68 3.25 -8.32
N ALA A 143 8.93 3.87 -9.22
CA ALA A 143 8.58 5.27 -9.15
C ALA A 143 7.07 5.41 -9.01
N TYR A 144 6.64 6.57 -8.56
CA TYR A 144 5.25 6.97 -8.60
C TYR A 144 4.71 7.02 -10.05
N PRO A 145 3.45 6.62 -10.30
CA PRO A 145 2.81 6.77 -11.61
C PRO A 145 2.97 8.18 -12.20
N VAL A 146 3.52 8.27 -13.41
CA VAL A 146 3.60 9.52 -14.17
C VAL A 146 2.31 9.66 -14.97
N LEU A 147 1.53 10.70 -14.68
CA LEU A 147 0.23 10.97 -15.28
C LEU A 147 0.24 12.33 -16.00
N GLU A 148 -0.52 12.43 -17.08
CA GLU A 148 -0.67 13.64 -17.89
C GLU A 148 -1.97 14.38 -17.54
N LYS A 149 -1.86 15.65 -17.11
CA LYS A 149 -3.02 16.47 -16.70
C LYS A 149 -4.04 16.55 -17.83
N GLY A 150 -5.30 16.29 -17.53
CA GLY A 150 -6.40 16.37 -18.49
C GLY A 150 -6.47 15.19 -19.48
N VAL A 151 -5.60 14.19 -19.36
CA VAL A 151 -5.52 13.04 -20.28
C VAL A 151 -5.59 11.71 -19.55
N SER A 152 -4.73 11.49 -18.56
CA SER A 152 -4.69 10.21 -17.84
C SER A 152 -5.94 10.00 -16.99
N LYS A 153 -6.53 8.81 -17.05
CA LYS A 153 -7.65 8.39 -16.21
C LYS A 153 -7.15 7.63 -14.97
N ILE A 154 -7.93 7.66 -13.89
CA ILE A 154 -7.63 6.94 -12.64
C ILE A 154 -7.55 5.42 -12.85
N ASP A 155 -8.35 4.89 -13.78
CA ASP A 155 -8.36 3.46 -14.08
C ASP A 155 -7.04 2.95 -14.65
N ALA A 156 -6.23 3.80 -15.30
CA ALA A 156 -4.91 3.46 -15.79
C ALA A 156 -3.96 2.97 -14.69
N ILE A 157 -4.22 3.31 -13.42
CA ILE A 157 -3.47 2.85 -12.23
C ILE A 157 -3.66 1.35 -11.97
N TRP A 158 -4.77 0.75 -12.41
CA TRP A 158 -5.00 -0.69 -12.31
C TRP A 158 -5.12 -1.39 -13.68
N THR A 159 -5.43 -0.70 -14.79
CA THR A 159 -5.64 -1.33 -16.11
C THR A 159 -4.41 -1.29 -17.04
N THR A 160 -3.39 -0.48 -16.75
CA THR A 160 -2.24 -0.28 -17.67
C THR A 160 -0.89 -0.50 -17.00
N SER A 161 0.18 -0.44 -17.80
CA SER A 161 1.57 -0.49 -17.30
C SER A 161 1.96 0.69 -16.40
N VAL A 162 1.22 1.81 -16.41
CA VAL A 162 1.51 3.01 -15.60
C VAL A 162 1.47 2.70 -14.10
N GLY A 163 0.51 1.87 -13.66
CA GLY A 163 0.41 1.39 -12.29
C GLY A 163 1.03 0.01 -12.04
N LEU A 164 1.48 -0.69 -13.09
CA LEU A 164 2.10 -2.02 -12.97
C LEU A 164 3.51 -1.94 -12.37
N ARG A 165 3.86 -2.87 -11.48
CA ARG A 165 5.14 -2.95 -10.79
C ARG A 165 5.70 -4.36 -10.83
N VAL A 166 7.02 -4.48 -10.72
CA VAL A 166 7.74 -5.77 -10.73
C VAL A 166 8.00 -6.21 -9.30
N TYR A 167 7.64 -7.43 -8.94
CA TYR A 167 8.06 -8.04 -7.69
C TYR A 167 9.41 -8.73 -7.89
N ASP A 168 10.51 -7.98 -7.75
CA ASP A 168 11.86 -8.49 -7.89
C ASP A 168 12.32 -9.26 -6.63
N THR A 169 12.65 -10.53 -6.83
CA THR A 169 13.16 -11.46 -5.82
C THR A 169 14.60 -11.91 -6.10
N SER A 170 15.25 -11.33 -7.12
CA SER A 170 16.57 -11.76 -7.63
C SER A 170 17.74 -11.62 -6.64
N SER A 171 17.61 -10.75 -5.64
CA SER A 171 18.68 -10.44 -4.67
C SER A 171 18.37 -10.91 -3.24
N LYS A 172 17.10 -10.81 -2.83
CA LYS A 172 16.53 -11.33 -1.57
C LYS A 172 15.01 -11.20 -1.63
N ASN A 173 14.30 -12.00 -0.82
CA ASN A 173 12.87 -11.80 -0.62
C ASN A 173 12.63 -10.54 0.22
N PHE A 174 11.51 -9.86 -0.05
CA PHE A 174 11.16 -8.63 0.65
C PHE A 174 10.81 -8.91 2.11
N MET A 175 11.32 -8.05 3.01
CA MET A 175 10.99 -8.02 4.43
C MET A 175 10.85 -6.55 4.88
N PRO A 176 9.76 -6.20 5.58
CA PRO A 176 9.58 -4.88 6.19
C PRO A 176 10.74 -4.51 7.11
N SER A 177 11.27 -3.30 6.94
CA SER A 177 12.35 -2.73 7.77
C SER A 177 12.43 -1.21 7.61
N GLN A 178 13.26 -0.55 8.41
CA GLN A 178 13.54 0.90 8.36
C GLN A 178 13.95 1.43 6.97
N THR A 179 14.43 0.57 6.07
CA THR A 179 14.78 0.95 4.69
C THR A 179 13.81 0.40 3.64
N SER A 180 12.93 -0.54 4.02
CA SER A 180 12.09 -1.33 3.12
C SER A 180 10.66 -1.34 3.67
N HIS A 181 9.90 -0.30 3.35
CA HIS A 181 8.51 -0.17 3.80
C HIS A 181 7.56 -0.89 2.84
N ILE A 182 6.41 -1.34 3.33
CA ILE A 182 5.37 -1.93 2.48
C ILE A 182 4.71 -0.81 1.66
N PRO A 183 4.63 -0.90 0.32
CA PRO A 183 3.88 0.05 -0.49
C PRO A 183 2.38 0.02 -0.15
N MET A 184 1.73 1.18 -0.10
CA MET A 184 0.32 1.30 0.29
C MET A 184 -0.48 2.17 -0.69
N TYR A 185 -1.78 1.86 -0.79
CA TYR A 185 -2.75 2.55 -1.64
C TYR A 185 -3.98 2.95 -0.83
N GLY A 186 -4.49 4.16 -1.05
CA GLY A 186 -5.80 4.57 -0.56
C GLY A 186 -6.49 5.50 -1.55
N ALA A 187 -7.81 5.46 -1.66
CA ALA A 187 -8.54 6.44 -2.44
C ALA A 187 -9.95 6.70 -1.90
N ARG A 188 -10.38 7.96 -1.99
CA ARG A 188 -11.75 8.36 -1.63
C ARG A 188 -12.27 9.41 -2.60
N THR A 189 -13.52 9.22 -2.98
CA THR A 189 -14.31 10.13 -3.83
C THR A 189 -15.13 11.06 -2.94
N TYR A 190 -15.19 12.34 -3.29
CA TYR A 190 -15.82 13.40 -2.52
C TYR A 190 -16.85 14.14 -3.37
N SER A 191 -17.96 14.52 -2.73
CA SER A 191 -19.00 15.39 -3.29
C SER A 191 -19.25 16.55 -2.33
N LEU A 192 -18.67 17.71 -2.64
CA LEU A 192 -18.78 18.93 -1.85
C LEU A 192 -19.99 19.77 -2.28
N SER A 193 -20.69 20.31 -1.28
CA SER A 193 -21.72 21.33 -1.50
C SER A 193 -21.09 22.69 -1.82
N ALA A 194 -21.80 23.56 -2.53
CA ALA A 194 -21.33 24.92 -2.83
C ALA A 194 -20.96 25.73 -1.56
N SER A 195 -21.60 25.44 -0.41
CA SER A 195 -21.28 26.07 0.87
C SER A 195 -19.94 25.64 1.47
N ALA A 196 -19.33 24.52 1.04
CA ALA A 196 -18.01 24.12 1.50
C ALA A 196 -16.93 25.15 1.12
N PHE A 197 -17.08 25.79 -0.04
CA PHE A 197 -16.16 26.83 -0.53
C PHE A 197 -16.24 28.17 0.22
N ASN A 198 -17.13 28.28 1.21
CA ASN A 198 -17.17 29.44 2.12
C ASN A 198 -16.17 29.30 3.29
N SER A 199 -15.52 28.14 3.46
CA SER A 199 -14.46 27.93 4.44
C SER A 199 -13.09 28.24 3.87
N GLU A 200 -12.16 28.76 4.69
CA GLU A 200 -10.76 28.93 4.31
C GLU A 200 -10.00 27.59 4.14
N GLU A 201 -10.53 26.54 4.77
CA GLU A 201 -10.03 25.17 4.75
C GLU A 201 -11.21 24.18 4.81
N ILE A 202 -11.20 23.19 3.93
CA ILE A 202 -12.25 22.18 3.80
C ILE A 202 -11.75 20.87 4.41
N ASP A 203 -12.36 20.45 5.52
CA ASP A 203 -12.15 19.12 6.07
C ASP A 203 -12.90 18.09 5.21
N LEU A 204 -12.16 17.12 4.67
CA LEU A 204 -12.67 16.02 3.87
C LEU A 204 -12.89 14.74 4.72
N GLY A 205 -12.46 14.73 5.97
CA GLY A 205 -12.47 13.57 6.85
C GLY A 205 -11.39 12.54 6.51
N ALA A 206 -11.63 11.29 6.92
CA ALA A 206 -10.65 10.21 6.78
C ALA A 206 -10.83 9.36 5.52
N PHE A 207 -9.75 8.68 5.10
CA PHE A 207 -9.79 7.49 4.24
C PHE A 207 -8.64 6.54 4.56
N TYR A 208 -8.80 5.27 4.22
CA TYR A 208 -7.84 4.23 4.61
C TYR A 208 -6.79 3.96 3.53
N LEU A 209 -5.64 3.44 3.97
CA LEU A 209 -4.60 2.87 3.13
C LEU A 209 -4.56 1.36 3.34
N ILE A 210 -4.52 0.60 2.26
CA ILE A 210 -4.25 -0.84 2.24
C ILE A 210 -2.83 -1.14 1.79
N ARG A 211 -2.24 -2.20 2.34
CA ARG A 211 -0.93 -2.73 1.91
C ARG A 211 -1.05 -3.37 0.53
N ALA A 212 -0.04 -3.15 -0.32
CA ALA A 212 0.04 -3.75 -1.66
C ALA A 212 0.46 -5.24 -1.66
N LEU A 213 0.90 -5.76 -0.51
CA LEU A 213 1.35 -7.14 -0.33
C LEU A 213 0.44 -7.89 0.65
N ALA A 214 0.35 -9.21 0.46
CA ALA A 214 -0.10 -10.17 1.45
C ALA A 214 1.06 -10.61 2.34
N LYS A 215 0.75 -11.20 3.50
CA LYS A 215 1.69 -11.90 4.37
C LYS A 215 1.24 -13.33 4.56
N ILE A 216 2.20 -14.24 4.57
CA ILE A 216 1.98 -15.65 4.78
C ILE A 216 2.95 -16.10 5.88
N ASP A 217 2.40 -16.59 6.99
CA ASP A 217 3.17 -17.23 8.06
C ASP A 217 2.85 -18.73 8.08
N VAL A 218 3.90 -19.54 8.00
CA VAL A 218 3.84 -20.99 8.20
C VAL A 218 4.56 -21.30 9.50
N TYR A 219 3.82 -21.86 10.45
CA TYR A 219 4.34 -22.12 11.78
C TYR A 219 3.93 -23.46 12.34
N VAL A 220 4.67 -23.91 13.35
CA VAL A 220 4.45 -25.19 14.02
C VAL A 220 3.79 -24.94 15.37
N ALA A 221 2.76 -25.74 15.69
CA ALA A 221 2.13 -25.73 17.01
C ALA A 221 3.15 -26.10 18.12
N ALA A 222 3.10 -25.36 19.23
CA ALA A 222 3.94 -25.61 20.40
C ALA A 222 3.81 -27.07 20.89
N ASN A 223 4.92 -27.63 21.36
CA ASN A 223 5.02 -29.02 21.87
C ASN A 223 4.69 -30.14 20.86
N SER A 224 4.50 -29.84 19.57
CA SER A 224 4.24 -30.87 18.54
C SER A 224 5.40 -31.84 18.28
N GLY A 225 6.63 -31.46 18.66
CA GLY A 225 7.86 -32.19 18.34
C GLY A 225 8.26 -32.16 16.86
N ILE A 226 7.72 -31.21 16.09
CA ILE A 226 8.03 -31.00 14.67
C ILE A 226 9.04 -29.85 14.53
N THR A 227 10.03 -30.01 13.67
CA THR A 227 10.93 -28.94 13.20
C THR A 227 10.61 -28.65 11.74
N LEU A 228 10.52 -27.37 11.35
CA LEU A 228 10.50 -26.95 9.95
C LEU A 228 11.94 -26.77 9.47
N ASN A 229 12.29 -27.48 8.39
CA ASN A 229 13.62 -27.41 7.77
C ASN A 229 13.62 -26.46 6.57
N ASN A 230 12.56 -26.50 5.76
CA ASN A 230 12.38 -25.65 4.59
C ASN A 230 10.88 -25.38 4.35
N VAL A 231 10.57 -24.19 3.84
CA VAL A 231 9.21 -23.75 3.47
C VAL A 231 9.33 -22.91 2.20
N GLN A 232 8.60 -23.28 1.14
CA GLN A 232 8.68 -22.64 -0.17
C GLN A 232 7.29 -22.39 -0.73
N LEU A 233 7.01 -21.18 -1.22
CA LEU A 233 5.82 -20.89 -2.02
C LEU A 233 6.07 -21.39 -3.45
N ASN A 234 5.20 -22.21 -3.99
CA ASN A 234 5.19 -22.61 -5.39
C ASN A 234 4.17 -21.74 -6.12
N CYS A 235 4.57 -21.17 -7.26
CA CYS A 235 3.80 -20.24 -8.09
C CYS A 235 3.42 -18.94 -7.37
N TYR A 236 3.84 -17.81 -7.94
CA TYR A 236 3.64 -16.47 -7.36
C TYR A 236 3.57 -15.40 -8.45
N SER A 237 3.10 -14.20 -8.09
CA SER A 237 3.09 -13.09 -9.04
C SER A 237 4.38 -12.30 -9.02
N ASN A 238 5.02 -12.20 -10.19
CA ASN A 238 6.19 -11.35 -10.42
C ASN A 238 5.81 -9.93 -10.87
N TYR A 239 4.53 -9.63 -11.05
CA TYR A 239 4.02 -8.28 -11.25
C TYR A 239 2.73 -8.01 -10.46
N PHE A 240 2.47 -6.75 -10.13
CA PHE A 240 1.26 -6.29 -9.45
C PHE A 240 0.97 -4.81 -9.69
N HIS A 241 -0.29 -4.39 -9.60
CA HIS A 241 -0.66 -2.98 -9.72
C HIS A 241 -0.63 -2.21 -8.40
N CYS A 242 -0.40 -0.90 -8.50
CA CYS A 242 -0.45 0.03 -7.38
C CYS A 242 -1.80 -0.03 -6.63
N ALA A 243 -2.90 -0.25 -7.34
CA ALA A 243 -4.27 -0.28 -6.82
C ALA A 243 -5.00 -1.56 -7.23
N PRO A 244 -5.99 -2.04 -6.45
CA PRO A 244 -7.04 -2.95 -6.91
C PRO A 244 -7.97 -2.29 -7.94
N VAL A 245 -8.76 -3.10 -8.65
CA VAL A 245 -9.67 -2.58 -9.70
C VAL A 245 -10.82 -1.78 -9.09
N GLY A 246 -10.98 -0.53 -9.51
CA GLY A 246 -12.17 0.29 -9.22
C GLY A 246 -12.25 0.82 -7.79
N MET A 247 -11.24 0.59 -6.96
CA MET A 247 -11.27 0.88 -5.53
C MET A 247 -11.06 2.38 -5.25
N THR A 248 -12.13 3.16 -5.26
CA THR A 248 -12.13 4.63 -5.14
C THR A 248 -12.95 5.20 -3.97
N ALA A 249 -13.44 4.34 -3.07
CA ALA A 249 -14.31 4.68 -1.95
C ALA A 249 -13.89 3.94 -0.67
N MET A 250 -12.70 4.27 -0.14
CA MET A 250 -12.14 3.65 1.08
C MET A 250 -12.38 4.52 2.32
N ASP A 251 -13.63 4.79 2.63
CA ASP A 251 -14.02 5.62 3.77
C ASP A 251 -14.53 4.79 4.96
N GLY A 252 -15.21 5.44 5.92
CA GLY A 252 -15.70 4.78 7.13
C GLY A 252 -16.67 3.62 6.88
N GLU A 253 -17.35 3.59 5.73
CA GLU A 253 -18.28 2.53 5.36
C GLU A 253 -17.61 1.38 4.57
N TRP A 254 -16.31 1.51 4.26
CA TRP A 254 -15.55 0.50 3.51
C TRP A 254 -15.08 -0.66 4.39
N ASP A 255 -15.71 -1.84 4.21
CA ASP A 255 -15.35 -3.08 4.91
C ASP A 255 -14.70 -4.10 3.96
N GLN A 256 -13.40 -4.35 4.13
CA GLN A 256 -12.64 -5.37 3.38
C GLN A 256 -13.22 -6.79 3.52
N ALA A 257 -13.97 -7.09 4.59
CA ALA A 257 -14.53 -8.41 4.84
C ALA A 257 -15.83 -8.67 4.08
N THR A 258 -16.58 -7.64 3.65
CA THR A 258 -17.80 -7.77 2.83
C THR A 258 -17.66 -7.24 1.41
N ASP A 259 -16.62 -6.44 1.14
CA ASP A 259 -16.36 -5.86 -0.18
C ASP A 259 -15.79 -6.88 -1.18
N GLU A 260 -16.64 -7.36 -2.09
CA GLU A 260 -16.26 -8.21 -3.23
C GLU A 260 -15.38 -7.47 -4.27
N THR A 261 -15.15 -6.15 -4.13
CA THR A 261 -14.42 -5.35 -5.12
C THR A 261 -12.89 -5.42 -5.03
N MET A 262 -12.32 -6.18 -4.07
CA MET A 262 -10.90 -6.57 -4.03
C MET A 262 -10.52 -7.51 -5.19
N ASN A 263 -10.65 -6.99 -6.41
CA ASN A 263 -10.41 -7.64 -7.68
C ASN A 263 -8.96 -7.44 -8.10
N MET A 264 -8.23 -8.55 -8.21
CA MET A 264 -6.86 -8.58 -8.70
C MET A 264 -6.85 -8.30 -10.21
N ASN A 265 -6.07 -7.32 -10.68
CA ASN A 265 -5.90 -7.09 -12.12
C ASN A 265 -4.58 -7.65 -12.65
N LEU A 266 -4.50 -8.97 -12.79
CA LEU A 266 -3.25 -9.64 -13.16
C LEU A 266 -3.38 -10.32 -14.53
N LEU A 267 -2.57 -9.87 -15.49
CA LEU A 267 -2.44 -10.51 -16.80
C LEU A 267 -1.67 -11.84 -16.66
N GLN A 268 -1.84 -12.79 -17.59
CA GLN A 268 -1.33 -14.16 -17.42
C GLN A 268 0.21 -14.22 -17.32
N GLU A 269 0.90 -13.31 -18.01
CA GLU A 269 2.35 -13.10 -17.94
C GLU A 269 2.85 -12.56 -16.58
N SER A 270 1.93 -12.22 -15.67
CA SER A 270 2.23 -11.76 -14.31
C SER A 270 2.44 -12.91 -13.31
N PHE A 271 2.45 -14.16 -13.77
CA PHE A 271 2.58 -15.36 -12.95
C PHE A 271 3.88 -16.09 -13.26
N SER A 272 4.68 -16.33 -12.22
CA SER A 272 5.89 -17.14 -12.28
C SER A 272 5.58 -18.55 -11.78
N PRO A 273 5.85 -19.62 -12.56
CA PRO A 273 5.76 -21.00 -12.10
C PRO A 273 6.97 -21.42 -11.22
N SER A 274 7.79 -20.45 -10.79
CA SER A 274 8.96 -20.70 -9.95
C SER A 274 8.58 -20.78 -8.47
N THR A 275 9.54 -21.13 -7.62
CA THR A 275 9.37 -21.12 -6.17
C THR A 275 9.96 -19.87 -5.51
N LEU A 276 9.52 -19.55 -4.29
CA LEU A 276 10.14 -18.58 -3.38
C LEU A 276 10.33 -19.19 -1.99
N ASP A 277 11.55 -19.10 -1.45
CA ASP A 277 11.85 -19.54 -0.09
C ASP A 277 11.24 -18.59 0.96
N PHE A 278 10.62 -19.12 2.00
CA PHE A 278 10.20 -18.29 3.13
C PHE A 278 11.41 -17.88 3.97
N VAL A 279 11.36 -16.68 4.53
CA VAL A 279 12.36 -16.21 5.50
C VAL A 279 12.07 -16.85 6.86
N LYS A 280 13.06 -17.56 7.41
CA LYS A 280 12.97 -18.07 8.79
C LYS A 280 13.02 -16.89 9.76
N ILE A 281 11.96 -16.70 10.54
CA ILE A 281 11.85 -15.65 11.56
C ILE A 281 12.26 -16.22 12.93
N GLU A 282 11.76 -17.40 13.27
CA GLU A 282 12.08 -18.15 14.49
C GLU A 282 12.22 -19.65 14.16
N GLU A 283 12.60 -20.48 15.14
CA GLU A 283 12.76 -21.93 14.94
C GLU A 283 11.46 -22.63 14.47
N ASN A 284 10.31 -22.10 14.87
CA ASN A 284 8.99 -22.63 14.53
C ASN A 284 8.19 -21.72 13.60
N LEU A 285 8.76 -20.64 13.05
CA LEU A 285 8.05 -19.64 12.25
C LEU A 285 8.82 -19.23 10.99
N TYR A 286 8.18 -19.40 9.84
CA TYR A 286 8.64 -18.97 8.52
C TYR A 286 7.64 -17.97 7.94
N ARG A 287 8.12 -16.87 7.36
CA ARG A 287 7.31 -15.77 6.83
C ARG A 287 7.69 -15.42 5.39
N LEU A 288 6.69 -15.05 4.60
CA LEU A 288 6.87 -14.47 3.27
C LEU A 288 5.86 -13.35 3.05
N TYR A 289 6.29 -12.27 2.39
CA TYR A 289 5.39 -11.27 1.82
C TYR A 289 5.35 -11.48 0.31
N VAL A 290 4.17 -11.37 -0.30
CA VAL A 290 3.99 -11.54 -1.75
C VAL A 290 2.89 -10.63 -2.29
N PRO A 291 2.90 -10.32 -3.59
CA PRO A 291 1.74 -9.74 -4.25
C PRO A 291 0.56 -10.72 -4.32
N GLU A 292 -0.54 -10.22 -4.88
CA GLU A 292 -1.76 -10.99 -5.11
C GLU A 292 -1.56 -12.19 -6.05
N TYR A 293 -2.35 -13.26 -5.89
CA TYR A 293 -2.28 -14.44 -6.75
C TYR A 293 -3.65 -15.13 -6.92
N PRO A 294 -4.11 -15.40 -8.16
CA PRO A 294 -5.47 -15.81 -8.43
C PRO A 294 -5.67 -17.33 -8.45
N ASN A 295 -5.61 -17.98 -7.28
CA ASN A 295 -5.86 -19.43 -7.15
C ASN A 295 -7.22 -19.91 -7.68
N LYS A 296 -8.20 -19.02 -7.84
CA LYS A 296 -9.52 -19.32 -8.43
C LYS A 296 -9.54 -19.32 -9.98
N ARG A 297 -8.44 -18.97 -10.66
CA ARG A 297 -8.38 -18.92 -12.14
C ARG A 297 -7.99 -20.28 -12.73
N ASN A 298 -8.80 -20.77 -13.66
CA ASN A 298 -8.58 -22.05 -14.34
C ASN A 298 -7.44 -22.02 -15.38
N ASP A 299 -6.97 -20.84 -15.77
CA ASP A 299 -5.89 -20.62 -16.76
C ASP A 299 -4.52 -20.39 -16.10
N VAL A 300 -4.43 -20.56 -14.78
CA VAL A 300 -3.24 -20.31 -13.96
C VAL A 300 -3.06 -21.50 -13.01
N GLU A 301 -1.82 -21.95 -12.78
CA GLU A 301 -1.53 -23.00 -11.81
C GLU A 301 -1.77 -22.47 -10.38
N SER A 302 -2.48 -23.21 -9.54
CA SER A 302 -2.75 -22.79 -8.16
C SER A 302 -1.45 -22.72 -7.35
N SER A 303 -1.26 -21.62 -6.64
CA SER A 303 -0.20 -21.46 -5.66
C SER A 303 -0.38 -22.44 -4.51
N THR A 304 0.73 -22.98 -4.02
CA THR A 304 0.78 -23.93 -2.90
C THR A 304 2.05 -23.68 -2.08
N ILE A 305 2.12 -24.20 -0.86
CA ILE A 305 3.35 -24.13 -0.06
C ILE A 305 3.91 -25.53 0.14
N SER A 306 5.14 -25.75 -0.33
CA SER A 306 5.92 -26.95 -0.03
C SER A 306 6.61 -26.79 1.33
N VAL A 307 6.46 -27.80 2.19
CA VAL A 307 7.12 -27.84 3.51
C VAL A 307 7.97 -29.10 3.64
N LEU A 308 9.17 -28.95 4.22
CA LEU A 308 10.02 -30.07 4.64
C LEU A 308 10.16 -30.03 6.17
N MET A 309 9.75 -31.12 6.82
CA MET A 309 9.70 -31.23 8.28
C MET A 309 10.50 -32.43 8.79
N THR A 310 10.93 -32.35 10.06
CA THR A 310 11.47 -33.48 10.81
C THR A 310 10.67 -33.70 12.08
N LYS A 311 10.38 -34.96 12.42
CA LYS A 311 9.88 -35.38 13.74
C LYS A 311 10.49 -36.73 14.10
N ASN A 312 11.08 -36.86 15.30
CA ASN A 312 11.77 -38.08 15.75
C ASN A 312 12.74 -38.63 14.69
N ASP A 313 13.65 -37.77 14.21
CA ASP A 313 14.64 -38.03 13.15
C ASP A 313 14.08 -38.50 11.78
N SER A 314 12.75 -38.53 11.63
CA SER A 314 12.07 -38.88 10.38
C SER A 314 11.74 -37.63 9.57
N TYR A 315 12.24 -37.56 8.35
CA TYR A 315 11.94 -36.49 7.40
C TYR A 315 10.60 -36.73 6.69
N LYS A 316 9.80 -35.68 6.52
CA LYS A 316 8.57 -35.73 5.72
C LYS A 316 8.34 -34.42 4.96
N GLY A 317 8.10 -34.54 3.66
CA GLY A 317 7.55 -33.46 2.84
C GLY A 317 6.03 -33.33 3.01
N GLY A 318 5.50 -32.14 2.78
CA GLY A 318 4.07 -31.86 2.69
C GLY A 318 3.77 -30.71 1.75
N THR A 319 2.53 -30.62 1.30
CA THR A 319 2.02 -29.51 0.49
C THR A 319 0.80 -28.92 1.20
N ILE A 320 0.77 -27.59 1.30
CA ILE A 320 -0.34 -26.81 1.82
C ILE A 320 -1.01 -26.14 0.62
N THR A 321 -2.32 -26.31 0.47
CA THR A 321 -3.13 -25.58 -0.52
C THR A 321 -3.77 -24.36 0.13
N PHE A 322 -3.97 -23.29 -0.64
CA PHE A 322 -4.78 -22.15 -0.20
C PHE A 322 -6.25 -22.52 -0.38
N GLU A 323 -6.82 -23.21 0.61
CA GLU A 323 -8.23 -23.61 0.63
C GLU A 323 -8.93 -23.09 1.88
N GLY A 324 -10.23 -22.86 1.79
CA GLY A 324 -11.04 -22.50 2.95
C GLY A 324 -12.53 -22.51 2.67
N MET A 325 -13.31 -22.32 3.73
CA MET A 325 -14.76 -22.15 3.67
C MET A 325 -15.05 -20.67 3.44
N GLU A 326 -15.73 -20.30 2.34
CA GLU A 326 -16.00 -18.87 2.04
C GLU A 326 -16.86 -18.19 3.10
N THR A 327 -17.69 -18.98 3.79
CA THR A 327 -18.47 -18.59 4.97
C THR A 327 -18.37 -19.70 6.01
N THR A 328 -18.60 -19.38 7.29
CA THR A 328 -18.68 -20.37 8.39
C THR A 328 -19.80 -21.40 8.22
N SER A 329 -20.74 -21.15 7.29
CA SER A 329 -21.82 -22.06 6.88
C SER A 329 -21.49 -22.93 5.65
N SER A 330 -20.37 -22.71 4.96
CA SER A 330 -20.01 -23.51 3.78
C SER A 330 -19.50 -24.90 4.18
N ALA A 331 -20.14 -25.95 3.67
CA ALA A 331 -19.64 -27.33 3.82
C ALA A 331 -18.56 -27.71 2.80
N THR A 332 -18.28 -26.83 1.83
CA THR A 332 -17.28 -27.05 0.76
C THR A 332 -16.07 -26.17 0.98
N THR A 333 -14.88 -26.79 0.95
CA THR A 333 -13.63 -26.05 0.77
C THR A 333 -13.55 -25.51 -0.66
N THR A 334 -12.99 -24.32 -0.81
CA THR A 334 -12.82 -23.62 -2.07
C THR A 334 -11.41 -23.03 -2.14
N PRO A 335 -10.79 -22.94 -3.33
CA PRO A 335 -9.53 -22.24 -3.49
C PRO A 335 -9.65 -20.77 -3.07
N LEU A 336 -8.76 -20.32 -2.19
CA LEU A 336 -8.64 -18.93 -1.76
C LEU A 336 -7.56 -18.23 -2.57
N ASN A 337 -7.88 -17.09 -3.17
CA ASN A 337 -6.86 -16.22 -3.77
C ASN A 337 -5.93 -15.69 -2.67
N ILE A 338 -4.68 -15.42 -3.03
CA ILE A 338 -3.79 -14.58 -2.23
C ILE A 338 -4.17 -13.13 -2.55
N LEU A 339 -4.66 -12.38 -1.57
CA LEU A 339 -5.14 -11.00 -1.72
C LEU A 339 -4.24 -10.06 -0.93
N ARG A 340 -4.00 -8.85 -1.46
CA ARG A 340 -3.21 -7.83 -0.76
C ARG A 340 -3.89 -7.42 0.55
N ASN A 341 -3.15 -6.86 1.50
CA ASN A 341 -3.68 -6.48 2.81
C ASN A 341 -4.40 -7.63 3.56
N ASN A 342 -4.00 -8.88 3.31
CA ASN A 342 -4.43 -10.05 4.08
C ASN A 342 -3.23 -10.80 4.65
N TYR A 343 -3.46 -11.44 5.79
CA TYR A 343 -2.52 -12.25 6.52
C TYR A 343 -3.04 -13.69 6.59
N TYR A 344 -2.31 -14.60 5.93
CA TYR A 344 -2.59 -16.02 5.86
C TYR A 344 -1.74 -16.75 6.90
N LYS A 345 -2.39 -17.42 7.86
CA LYS A 345 -1.73 -18.14 8.96
C LYS A 345 -1.96 -19.64 8.79
N PHE A 346 -0.87 -20.38 8.60
CA PHE A 346 -0.87 -21.83 8.43
C PHE A 346 -0.22 -22.51 9.64
N CYS A 347 -1.04 -23.09 10.51
CA CYS A 347 -0.57 -23.83 11.69
C CYS A 347 -0.44 -25.32 11.39
N ILE A 348 0.79 -25.84 11.46
CA ILE A 348 1.09 -27.27 11.35
C ILE A 348 0.99 -27.88 12.75
N THR A 349 -0.07 -28.65 12.99
CA THR A 349 -0.38 -29.24 14.30
C THR A 349 0.12 -30.69 14.43
N GLY A 350 0.30 -31.40 13.31
CA GLY A 350 0.67 -32.80 13.31
C GLY A 350 1.03 -33.36 11.94
N ILE A 351 1.81 -34.44 11.97
CA ILE A 351 2.17 -35.26 10.81
C ILE A 351 1.54 -36.64 11.04
N THR A 352 0.63 -37.06 10.17
CA THR A 352 0.14 -38.45 10.11
C THR A 352 0.83 -39.19 8.97
N GLU A 353 0.68 -40.51 8.87
CA GLU A 353 1.29 -41.29 7.78
C GLU A 353 0.80 -40.84 6.39
N TYR A 354 -0.45 -40.37 6.28
CA TYR A 354 -1.10 -40.04 5.02
C TYR A 354 -1.35 -38.54 4.76
N ALA A 355 -1.34 -37.68 5.79
CA ALA A 355 -1.61 -36.24 5.66
C ALA A 355 -0.92 -35.37 6.73
N THR A 356 -0.87 -34.06 6.50
CA THR A 356 -0.54 -33.04 7.51
C THR A 356 -1.81 -32.41 8.04
N ASN A 357 -1.90 -32.17 9.35
CA ASN A 357 -3.04 -31.46 9.94
C ASN A 357 -2.73 -29.97 9.95
N ILE A 358 -3.40 -29.23 9.08
CA ILE A 358 -3.22 -27.79 8.86
C ILE A 358 -4.47 -27.05 9.36
N VAL A 359 -4.28 -25.99 10.15
CA VAL A 359 -5.32 -24.99 10.41
C VAL A 359 -4.99 -23.76 9.57
N ILE A 360 -6.01 -23.22 8.89
CA ILE A 360 -5.90 -22.05 8.00
C ILE A 360 -6.76 -20.95 8.61
N ASP A 361 -6.11 -19.90 9.12
CA ASP A 361 -6.79 -18.69 9.55
C ASP A 361 -6.39 -17.55 8.60
N VAL A 362 -7.38 -16.89 8.01
CA VAL A 362 -7.20 -15.69 7.20
C VAL A 362 -7.72 -14.51 7.98
N VAL A 363 -6.84 -13.55 8.25
CA VAL A 363 -7.13 -12.31 8.96
C VAL A 363 -6.76 -11.15 8.05
N PRO A 364 -7.60 -10.13 7.86
CA PRO A 364 -7.16 -8.91 7.19
C PRO A 364 -6.00 -8.26 7.96
N PHE A 365 -5.19 -7.48 7.27
CA PHE A 365 -4.15 -6.67 7.92
C PHE A 365 -4.76 -5.39 8.51
N ASP A 366 -5.60 -5.56 9.53
CA ASP A 366 -6.20 -4.44 10.26
C ASP A 366 -5.22 -3.84 11.28
N ASN A 367 -5.36 -2.55 11.55
CA ASN A 367 -4.57 -1.84 12.55
C ASN A 367 -5.32 -1.85 13.89
N VAL A 368 -4.73 -2.45 14.93
CA VAL A 368 -5.08 -2.13 16.32
C VAL A 368 -3.91 -1.37 16.95
N SER A 369 -4.20 -0.33 17.72
CA SER A 369 -3.19 0.52 18.35
C SER A 369 -2.38 -0.24 19.39
N ASN A 370 -1.06 -0.29 19.20
CA ASN A 370 -0.13 -0.74 20.24
C ASN A 370 0.09 0.40 21.25
N ASP A 371 -0.73 0.44 22.31
CA ASP A 371 -0.38 1.17 23.54
C ASP A 371 0.74 0.41 24.27
N LEU A 372 1.96 0.53 23.75
CA LEU A 372 3.18 0.11 24.44
C LEU A 372 3.67 1.26 25.34
N VAL A 373 3.07 1.34 26.53
CA VAL A 373 3.63 2.11 27.64
C VAL A 373 4.94 1.45 28.06
N PHE A 374 6.05 2.16 27.87
CA PHE A 374 7.33 1.81 28.48
C PHE A 374 7.40 2.41 29.89
N GLU A 375 7.31 1.56 30.92
CA GLU A 375 7.92 1.76 32.25
C GLU A 375 8.82 0.56 32.59
#